data_AF-A0A420WJ68-F1
#
_entry.id   AF-A0A420WJ68-F1
#
_cell.length_a   1.000
_cell.length_b   1.000
_cell.length_c   1.000
_cell.angle_alpha   90.00
_cell.angle_beta   90.00
_cell.angle_gamma   90.00
#
_symmetry.space_group_name_H-M   'P 1'
#
loop_
_entity.id
_entity.type
_entity.pdbx_description
1 polymer ?
#
loop_
_entity_poly.entity_id
_entity_poly.type
_entity_poly.pdbx_seq_one_letter_code
_entity_poly.pdbx_strand_id
1 'polypeptide(L)'
;MTIKSDPNGIDIATERPSDLDALNAKLQAAKARRPQDKAPSSNGNALGMAWRLSTELIVSVLVGTGLGYGLDKFFETSPWILLVGMGFGFAAGIKAVLRTADRMDAADANIPLGTDLPDALENEDDL
;
A
#
# COMPACT_ATOMS: atom_id res chain seq x y z
N MET A 1 -17.59 -8.38 -58.67
CA MET A 1 -17.81 -7.56 -57.46
C MET A 1 -17.22 -8.33 -56.29
N THR A 2 -15.97 -8.07 -55.93
CA THR A 2 -15.33 -8.73 -54.79
C THR A 2 -14.64 -7.65 -53.98
N ILE A 3 -15.18 -7.42 -52.79
CA ILE A 3 -14.81 -6.33 -51.88
C ILE A 3 -13.36 -6.52 -51.44
N LYS A 4 -12.52 -5.53 -51.76
CA LYS A 4 -11.20 -5.34 -51.18
C LYS A 4 -11.37 -5.19 -49.66
N SER A 5 -10.91 -6.17 -48.91
CA SER A 5 -10.90 -6.14 -47.45
C SER A 5 -9.52 -5.70 -46.97
N ASP A 6 -9.54 -4.79 -46.01
CA ASP A 6 -8.48 -3.91 -45.54
C ASP A 6 -7.23 -4.66 -45.01
N PRO A 7 -5.99 -4.30 -45.43
CA PRO A 7 -4.76 -4.87 -44.87
C PRO A 7 -4.40 -4.35 -43.47
N ASN A 8 -5.18 -3.43 -42.89
CA ASN A 8 -4.97 -2.91 -41.53
C ASN A 8 -6.22 -3.03 -40.64
N GLY A 9 -6.98 -4.12 -40.79
CA GLY A 9 -7.96 -4.51 -39.78
C GLY A 9 -7.24 -4.88 -38.48
N ILE A 10 -7.25 -3.99 -37.50
CA ILE A 10 -6.84 -4.34 -36.14
C ILE A 10 -7.96 -5.22 -35.58
N ASP A 11 -7.85 -6.53 -35.83
CA ASP A 11 -8.75 -7.56 -35.33
C ASP A 11 -8.53 -7.74 -33.81
N ILE A 12 -9.10 -6.84 -33.01
CA ILE A 12 -8.95 -6.79 -31.54
C ILE A 12 -9.59 -7.96 -30.76
N ALA A 13 -9.98 -9.06 -31.43
CA ALA A 13 -10.81 -10.09 -30.81
C ALA A 13 -10.17 -11.48 -30.61
N THR A 14 -9.03 -11.83 -31.25
CA THR A 14 -8.64 -13.27 -31.32
C THR A 14 -7.17 -13.62 -31.03
N GLU A 15 -6.30 -12.70 -30.60
CA GLU A 15 -4.88 -13.01 -30.26
C GLU A 15 -4.51 -12.83 -28.77
N ARG A 16 -5.41 -13.13 -27.81
CA ARG A 16 -5.18 -12.80 -26.37
C ARG A 16 -4.76 -13.88 -25.36
N PRO A 17 -4.29 -15.09 -25.72
CA PRO A 17 -3.56 -15.95 -24.77
C PRO A 17 -2.03 -15.85 -24.92
N SER A 18 -1.51 -15.88 -26.15
CA SER A 18 -0.07 -15.95 -26.45
C SER A 18 0.71 -14.70 -26.05
N ASP A 19 0.10 -13.52 -26.17
CA ASP A 19 0.73 -12.26 -25.78
C ASP A 19 0.89 -12.16 -24.26
N LEU A 20 -0.09 -12.68 -23.51
CA LEU A 20 -0.01 -12.74 -22.05
C LEU A 20 1.09 -13.71 -21.62
N ASP A 21 1.23 -14.84 -22.31
CA ASP A 21 2.30 -15.80 -22.06
C ASP A 21 3.68 -15.21 -22.38
N ALA A 22 3.80 -14.46 -23.47
CA ALA A 22 5.03 -13.77 -23.83
C ALA A 22 5.38 -12.64 -22.85
N LEU A 23 4.38 -11.88 -22.38
CA LEU A 23 4.54 -10.90 -21.31
C LEU A 23 4.92 -11.57 -20.00
N ASN A 24 4.27 -12.68 -19.64
CA ASN A 24 4.55 -13.46 -18.44
C ASN A 24 5.98 -14.02 -18.47
N ALA A 25 6.41 -14.57 -19.61
CA ALA A 25 7.77 -15.05 -19.82
C ALA A 25 8.80 -13.91 -19.71
N LYS A 26 8.51 -12.73 -20.28
CA LYS A 26 9.37 -11.53 -20.14
C LYS A 26 9.39 -10.99 -18.70
N LEU A 27 8.26 -10.99 -18.00
CA LEU A 27 8.16 -10.60 -16.59
C LEU A 27 8.94 -11.57 -15.70
N GLN A 28 8.85 -12.88 -15.95
CA GLN A 28 9.62 -13.90 -15.24
C GLN A 28 11.12 -13.77 -15.51
N ALA A 29 11.52 -13.55 -16.77
CA ALA A 29 12.91 -13.30 -17.13
C ALA A 29 13.44 -12.00 -16.49
N ALA A 30 12.62 -10.95 -16.40
CA ALA A 30 12.97 -9.70 -15.71
C ALA A 30 13.02 -9.88 -14.18
N LYS A 31 12.17 -10.73 -13.59
CA LYS A 31 12.23 -11.12 -12.18
C LYS A 31 13.49 -11.94 -11.87
N ALA A 32 13.89 -12.84 -12.76
CA ALA A 32 15.10 -13.65 -12.59
C ALA A 32 16.41 -12.86 -12.83
N ARG A 33 16.35 -11.82 -13.66
CA ARG A 33 17.49 -10.90 -13.93
C ARG A 33 17.56 -9.72 -12.98
N ARG A 34 16.53 -9.46 -12.17
CA ARG A 34 16.70 -8.63 -10.99
C ARG A 34 17.68 -9.38 -10.09
N PRO A 35 18.89 -8.84 -9.85
CA PRO A 35 19.69 -9.32 -8.75
C PRO A 35 18.77 -9.31 -7.53
N GLN A 36 18.85 -10.34 -6.71
CA GLN A 36 18.31 -10.29 -5.37
C GLN A 36 19.04 -9.17 -4.61
N ASP A 37 18.68 -7.91 -4.84
CA ASP A 37 18.79 -6.88 -3.82
C ASP A 37 17.76 -7.26 -2.75
N LYS A 38 18.15 -8.29 -1.99
CA LYS A 38 17.48 -8.89 -0.84
C LYS A 38 16.03 -9.25 -1.12
N ALA A 39 15.76 -10.55 -1.26
CA ALA A 39 14.44 -11.07 -0.94
C ALA A 39 13.93 -10.35 0.32
N PRO A 40 12.72 -9.76 0.33
CA PRO A 40 12.16 -9.32 1.57
C PRO A 40 11.94 -10.60 2.36
N SER A 41 12.89 -10.94 3.24
CA SER A 41 12.55 -11.56 4.51
C SER A 41 11.30 -10.85 5.04
N SER A 42 10.44 -11.48 5.84
CA SER A 42 9.21 -10.83 6.34
C SER A 42 9.41 -9.36 6.82
N ASN A 43 10.63 -9.01 7.24
CA ASN A 43 11.16 -7.67 7.44
C ASN A 43 10.97 -6.64 6.30
N GLY A 44 11.03 -7.01 5.03
CA GLY A 44 10.96 -6.07 3.90
C GLY A 44 9.55 -5.53 3.66
N ASN A 45 8.51 -6.32 3.94
CA ASN A 45 7.13 -5.85 3.89
C ASN A 45 6.84 -4.91 5.08
N ALA A 46 7.31 -5.25 6.28
CA ALA A 46 7.21 -4.41 7.46
C ALA A 46 7.98 -3.09 7.31
N LEU A 47 9.19 -3.11 6.74
CA LEU A 47 10.00 -1.91 6.51
C LEU A 47 9.38 -0.99 5.45
N GLY A 48 8.89 -1.55 4.34
CA GLY A 48 8.16 -0.77 3.32
C GLY A 48 6.88 -0.16 3.89
N MET A 49 6.24 -0.86 4.81
CA MET A 49 5.06 -0.36 5.50
C MET A 49 5.38 0.78 6.47
N ALA A 50 6.41 0.62 7.30
CA ALA A 50 6.87 1.65 8.22
C ALA A 50 7.29 2.92 7.46
N TRP A 51 7.93 2.76 6.29
CA TRP A 51 8.26 3.88 5.40
C TRP A 51 7.04 4.59 4.86
N ARG A 52 6.03 3.84 4.41
CA ARG A 52 4.77 4.42 3.93
C ARG A 52 4.03 5.15 5.05
N LEU A 53 3.94 4.56 6.23
CA LEU A 53 3.36 5.19 7.42
C LEU A 53 4.07 6.53 7.68
N SER A 54 5.40 6.52 7.74
CA SER A 54 6.20 7.74 7.93
C SER A 54 5.93 8.80 6.87
N THR A 55 5.85 8.40 5.61
CA THR A 55 5.59 9.31 4.48
C THR A 55 4.18 9.88 4.54
N GLU A 56 3.17 9.09 4.90
CA GLU A 56 1.78 9.56 5.04
C GLU A 56 1.67 10.66 6.11
N LEU A 57 2.37 10.52 7.24
CA LEU A 57 2.45 11.58 8.27
C LEU A 57 3.10 12.84 7.71
N ILE A 58 4.30 12.71 7.14
CA ILE A 58 5.08 13.86 6.67
C ILE A 58 4.29 14.61 5.58
N VAL A 59 3.70 13.90 4.62
CA VAL A 59 2.90 14.48 3.55
C VAL A 59 1.68 15.21 4.13
N SER A 60 0.95 14.61 5.07
CA SER A 60 -0.23 15.25 5.66
C SER A 60 0.10 16.54 6.42
N VAL A 61 1.19 16.55 7.19
CA VAL A 61 1.65 17.74 7.93
C VAL A 61 2.14 18.81 6.96
N LEU A 62 2.94 18.46 5.95
CA LEU A 62 3.42 19.41 4.94
C LEU A 62 2.26 20.04 4.17
N VAL A 63 1.24 19.25 3.81
CA VAL A 63 0.04 19.75 3.14
C VAL A 63 -0.74 20.69 4.06
N GLY A 64 -0.99 20.31 5.32
CA GLY A 64 -1.70 21.13 6.29
C GLY A 64 -0.99 22.45 6.62
N THR A 65 0.32 22.38 6.86
CA THR A 65 1.17 23.56 7.11
C THR A 65 1.28 24.44 5.87
N GLY A 66 1.44 23.86 4.68
CA GLY A 66 1.49 24.60 3.42
C GLY A 66 0.19 25.34 3.11
N LEU A 67 -0.96 24.68 3.31
CA LEU A 67 -2.29 25.30 3.22
C LEU A 67 -2.46 26.42 4.25
N GLY A 68 -2.10 26.15 5.51
CA GLY A 68 -2.21 27.13 6.59
C GLY A 68 -1.35 28.37 6.35
N TYR A 69 -0.10 28.18 5.90
CA TYR A 69 0.80 29.27 5.55
C TYR A 69 0.30 30.09 4.34
N GLY A 70 -0.24 29.43 3.31
CA GLY A 70 -0.81 30.12 2.16
C GLY A 70 -2.02 30.98 2.53
N LEU A 71 -2.89 30.47 3.40
CA LEU A 71 -4.03 31.20 3.92
C LEU A 71 -3.61 32.37 4.82
N ASP A 72 -2.68 32.17 5.75
CA ASP A 72 -2.18 33.25 6.60
C ASP A 72 -1.61 34.41 5.78
N LYS A 73 -0.93 34.11 4.67
CA LYS A 73 -0.40 35.14 3.77
C LYS A 73 -1.48 35.89 3.00
N PHE A 74 -2.60 35.26 2.68
CA PHE A 74 -3.71 35.90 1.97
C PHE A 74 -4.57 36.78 2.89
N PHE A 75 -4.75 36.34 4.13
CA PHE A 75 -5.58 37.04 5.12
C PHE A 75 -4.80 38.03 5.99
N GLU A 76 -3.48 38.17 5.78
CA GLU A 76 -2.55 38.93 6.66
C GLU A 76 -2.74 38.59 8.14
N THR A 77 -3.23 37.38 8.42
CA THR A 77 -3.49 36.92 9.78
C THR A 77 -2.17 36.57 10.45
N SER A 78 -2.06 36.93 11.73
CA SER A 78 -1.08 36.28 12.63
C SER A 78 -1.19 34.76 12.48
N PRO A 79 -0.14 33.95 12.81
CA PRO A 79 0.02 32.54 12.38
C PRO A 79 -0.96 31.52 13.01
N TRP A 80 -2.21 31.94 13.20
CA TRP A 80 -3.35 31.20 13.72
C TRP A 80 -3.86 30.19 12.70
N ILE A 81 -3.96 30.55 11.41
CA ILE A 81 -4.45 29.60 10.40
C ILE A 81 -3.39 28.54 10.15
N LEU A 82 -2.09 28.89 10.20
CA LEU A 82 -1.01 27.92 10.18
C LEU A 82 -1.09 26.95 11.36
N LEU A 83 -1.33 27.42 12.59
CA LEU A 83 -1.48 26.55 13.76
C LEU A 83 -2.67 25.59 13.60
N VAL A 84 -3.82 26.10 13.16
CA VAL A 84 -5.02 25.28 12.91
C VAL A 84 -4.79 24.31 11.75
N GLY A 85 -4.20 24.77 10.66
CA GLY A 85 -3.89 23.96 9.47
C GLY A 85 -2.87 22.86 9.76
N MET A 86 -1.85 23.15 10.59
CA MET A 86 -0.90 22.16 11.07
C MET A 86 -1.60 21.12 11.96
N GLY A 87 -2.46 21.55 12.88
CA GLY A 87 -3.26 20.65 13.72
C GLY A 87 -4.19 19.76 12.90
N PHE A 88 -4.84 20.32 11.87
CA PHE A 88 -5.69 19.58 10.95
C PHE A 88 -4.88 18.57 10.11
N GLY A 89 -3.72 18.97 9.58
CA GLY A 89 -2.81 18.09 8.84
C GLY A 89 -2.34 16.91 9.70
N PHE A 90 -1.98 17.18 10.95
CA PHE A 90 -1.58 16.15 11.91
C PHE A 90 -2.72 15.17 12.23
N ALA A 91 -3.93 15.67 12.51
CA ALA A 91 -5.10 14.82 12.75
C ALA A 91 -5.46 13.96 11.52
N ALA A 92 -5.37 14.53 10.32
CA ALA A 92 -5.56 13.79 9.08
C ALA A 92 -4.49 12.71 8.87
N GLY A 93 -3.23 13.01 9.21
CA GLY A 93 -2.12 12.07 9.19
C GLY A 93 -2.35 10.87 10.11
N ILE A 94 -2.67 11.12 11.38
CA ILE A 94 -2.99 10.04 12.33
C ILE A 94 -4.15 9.19 11.81
N LYS A 95 -5.21 9.80 11.28
CA LYS A 95 -6.34 9.05 10.72
C LYS A 95 -5.94 8.17 9.54
N ALA A 96 -5.01 8.61 8.70
CA ALA A 96 -4.48 7.80 7.60
C ALA A 96 -3.69 6.58 8.12
N VAL A 97 -2.88 6.76 9.16
CA VAL A 97 -2.16 5.67 9.83
C VAL A 97 -3.11 4.64 10.40
N LEU A 98 -4.09 5.08 11.18
CA LEU A 98 -5.05 4.19 11.83
C LEU A 98 -5.81 3.39 10.77
N ARG A 99 -6.25 4.04 9.70
CA ARG A 99 -6.87 3.35 8.55
C ARG A 99 -5.94 2.32 7.91
N THR A 100 -4.64 2.59 7.85
CA THR A 100 -3.65 1.66 7.30
C THR A 100 -3.41 0.49 8.26
N ALA A 101 -3.41 0.72 9.58
CA ALA A 101 -3.33 -0.31 10.61
C ALA A 101 -4.57 -1.22 10.61
N ASP A 102 -5.79 -0.66 10.58
CA ASP A 102 -7.04 -1.43 10.52
C ASP A 102 -7.08 -2.38 9.32
N ARG A 103 -6.47 -1.99 8.19
CA ARG A 103 -6.37 -2.83 6.99
C ARG A 103 -5.41 -4.01 7.16
N MET A 104 -4.45 -3.93 8.07
CA MET A 104 -3.55 -5.03 8.41
C MET A 104 -4.24 -5.99 9.36
N ASP A 105 -4.89 -5.47 10.41
CA ASP A 105 -5.65 -6.29 11.35
C ASP A 105 -6.76 -7.07 10.64
N ALA A 106 -7.47 -6.43 9.70
CA ALA A 106 -8.48 -7.10 8.88
C ALA A 106 -7.89 -8.17 7.93
N ALA A 107 -6.62 -8.06 7.54
CA ALA A 107 -5.92 -9.06 6.72
C ALA A 107 -5.40 -10.23 7.56
N ASP A 108 -5.03 -9.98 8.82
CA ASP A 108 -4.53 -10.99 9.78
C ASP A 108 -5.64 -11.67 10.60
N ALA A 109 -6.87 -11.14 10.59
CA ALA A 109 -8.05 -11.70 11.25
C ALA A 109 -8.48 -13.11 10.76
N ASN A 110 -7.78 -13.70 9.77
CA ASN A 110 -7.96 -15.11 9.37
C ASN A 110 -7.04 -16.08 10.14
N ILE A 111 -6.32 -15.61 11.17
CA ILE A 111 -5.58 -16.46 12.11
C ILE A 111 -6.47 -16.68 13.35
N PRO A 112 -7.03 -17.89 13.58
CA PRO A 112 -7.75 -18.20 14.81
C PRO A 112 -6.79 -18.17 16.00
N LEU A 113 -6.78 -17.05 16.71
CA LEU A 113 -5.99 -16.84 17.91
C LEU A 113 -6.64 -17.61 19.08
N GLY A 114 -6.43 -18.94 19.15
CA GLY A 114 -6.90 -19.72 20.30
C GLY A 114 -6.98 -21.25 20.22
N THR A 115 -6.40 -21.95 19.23
CA THR A 115 -6.64 -23.42 19.13
C THR A 115 -5.45 -24.33 19.43
N ASP A 116 -4.28 -23.80 19.79
CA ASP A 116 -3.09 -24.62 20.09
C ASP A 116 -2.45 -24.26 21.44
N LEU A 117 -3.26 -24.10 22.50
CA LEU A 117 -2.68 -24.36 23.83
C LEU A 117 -2.46 -25.88 23.91
N PRO A 118 -1.22 -26.38 24.04
CA PRO A 118 -1.02 -27.77 24.39
C PRO A 118 -1.69 -28.02 25.75
N ASP A 119 -2.63 -28.96 25.74
CA ASP A 119 -3.26 -29.67 26.86
C ASP A 119 -2.26 -30.35 27.82
N ALA A 120 -0.96 -30.22 27.56
CA ALA A 120 0.12 -30.78 28.35
C ALA A 120 0.29 -30.22 29.77
N LEU A 121 -0.57 -29.30 30.23
CA LEU A 121 -0.63 -28.91 31.65
C LEU A 121 -1.79 -29.56 32.42
N GLU A 122 -2.56 -30.46 31.79
CA GLU A 122 -3.64 -31.23 32.43
C GLU A 122 -3.17 -32.66 32.78
N ASN A 123 -2.00 -32.79 33.40
CA ASN A 123 -1.55 -34.02 34.06
C ASN A 123 -0.82 -33.66 35.37
N GLU A 124 -1.54 -33.11 36.35
CA GLU A 124 -1.07 -33.00 37.75
C GLU A 124 -1.93 -33.83 38.72
N ASP A 125 -2.56 -34.92 38.23
CA ASP A 125 -3.41 -35.80 39.04
C ASP A 125 -3.03 -37.30 38.94
N ASP A 126 -1.73 -37.64 38.95
CA ASP A 126 -1.27 -39.01 39.21
C ASP A 126 -0.32 -39.02 40.43
N LEU A 127 -0.94 -39.00 41.61
CA LEU A 127 -0.39 -39.47 42.89
C LEU A 127 -0.67 -40.97 43.08
#